data_AF-A0A3E1QC38-F1
#
_entry.id   AF-A0A3E1QC38-F1
#
_cell.length_a   1.000
_cell.length_b   1.000
_cell.length_c   1.000
_cell.angle_alpha   90.00
_cell.angle_beta   90.00
_cell.angle_gamma   90.00
#
_symmetry.space_group_name_H-M   'P 1'
#
loop_
_entity.id
_entity.type
_entity.pdbx_description
1 polymer ?
#
loop_
_entity_poly.entity_id
_entity_poly.type
_entity_poly.pdbx_seq_one_letter_code
_entity_poly.pdbx_strand_id
1 'polypeptide(L)'
;MKKLFVKYKAVIQFILLFLGTYLLLTFLYTLYLKYAEHGVYYPDFFTNLVAKQSNAVIQAFGYNGVVKPEPTGPFMGLYINDVFLARVVEGCNAISIIILFVAFIISFTQKFKKTLLFIFAGIALIYAVNILRIALLTIALYHYPEYTDFLHQIVFPAIIYGMVFLLWLFWVRNLKVKSRNTNE
;
A
#
# COMPACT_ATOMS: atom_id res chain seq x y z
N MET A 1 10.27 -26.62 -27.80
CA MET A 1 9.71 -25.36 -27.26
C MET A 1 8.18 -25.37 -27.14
N LYS A 2 7.39 -25.61 -28.20
CA LYS A 2 5.90 -25.61 -28.11
C LYS A 2 5.29 -26.47 -27.00
N LYS A 3 5.87 -27.65 -26.69
CA LYS A 3 5.40 -28.53 -25.59
C LYS A 3 5.55 -27.94 -24.18
N LEU A 4 6.55 -27.09 -23.92
CA LEU A 4 6.73 -26.43 -22.61
C LEU A 4 5.67 -25.35 -22.38
N PHE A 5 5.34 -24.55 -23.40
CA PHE A 5 4.29 -23.52 -23.32
C PHE A 5 2.91 -24.11 -23.03
N VAL A 6 2.60 -25.29 -23.57
CA VAL A 6 1.35 -25.99 -23.27
C VAL A 6 1.33 -26.51 -21.83
N LYS A 7 2.45 -27.08 -21.34
CA LYS A 7 2.55 -27.59 -19.95
C LYS A 7 2.42 -26.49 -18.89
N TYR A 8 2.97 -25.30 -19.15
CA TYR A 8 2.98 -24.18 -18.19
C TYR A 8 2.02 -23.05 -18.56
N LYS A 9 1.04 -23.29 -19.43
CA LYS A 9 0.10 -22.27 -19.93
C LYS A 9 -0.52 -21.43 -18.80
N ALA A 10 -0.96 -22.07 -17.72
CA ALA A 10 -1.57 -21.38 -16.58
C ALA A 10 -0.58 -20.47 -15.84
N VAL A 11 0.67 -20.92 -15.67
CA VAL A 11 1.74 -20.14 -15.02
C VAL A 11 2.13 -18.94 -15.89
N ILE A 12 2.27 -19.16 -17.20
CA ILE A 12 2.61 -18.09 -18.16
C ILE A 12 1.47 -17.06 -18.21
N GLN A 13 0.21 -17.51 -18.25
CA GLN A 13 -0.94 -16.63 -18.21
C GLN A 13 -0.96 -15.79 -16.91
N PHE A 14 -0.71 -16.41 -15.76
CA PHE A 14 -0.58 -15.71 -14.49
C PHE A 14 0.51 -14.63 -14.55
N ILE A 15 1.73 -14.98 -15.01
CA ILE A 15 2.86 -14.05 -15.09
C ILE A 15 2.52 -12.88 -16.01
N LEU A 16 1.97 -13.14 -17.20
CA LEU A 16 1.63 -12.09 -18.16
C LEU A 16 0.54 -11.16 -17.63
N LEU A 17 -0.50 -11.70 -17.00
CA LEU A 17 -1.56 -10.88 -16.41
C LEU A 17 -1.05 -10.07 -15.23
N PHE A 18 -0.27 -10.69 -14.34
CA PHE A 18 0.32 -10.02 -13.19
C PHE A 18 1.24 -8.89 -13.62
N LEU A 19 2.25 -9.17 -14.44
CA LEU A 19 3.22 -8.18 -14.90
C LEU A 19 2.55 -7.13 -15.78
N GLY A 20 1.67 -7.52 -16.72
CA GLY A 20 0.97 -6.59 -17.58
C GLY A 20 0.10 -5.61 -16.78
N THR A 21 -0.65 -6.10 -15.80
CA THR A 21 -1.48 -5.26 -14.92
C THR A 21 -0.61 -4.36 -14.04
N TYR A 22 0.44 -4.92 -13.43
CA TYR A 22 1.36 -4.18 -12.57
C TYR A 22 2.06 -3.04 -13.32
N LEU A 23 2.59 -3.31 -14.51
CA LEU A 23 3.28 -2.32 -15.33
C LEU A 23 2.30 -1.25 -15.82
N LEU A 24 1.10 -1.63 -16.25
CA LEU A 24 0.07 -0.68 -16.68
C LEU A 24 -0.32 0.26 -15.54
N LEU A 25 -0.65 -0.28 -14.36
CA LEU A 25 -1.05 0.52 -13.21
C LEU A 25 0.10 1.40 -12.69
N THR A 26 1.31 0.86 -12.63
CA THR A 26 2.51 1.63 -12.27
C THR A 26 2.73 2.78 -13.25
N PHE A 27 2.62 2.54 -14.55
CA PHE A 27 2.75 3.57 -15.57
C PHE A 27 1.69 4.67 -15.42
N LEU A 28 0.42 4.30 -15.22
CA LEU A 28 -0.66 5.25 -14.96
C LEU A 28 -0.41 6.08 -13.69
N TYR A 29 0.13 5.45 -12.65
CA TYR A 29 0.45 6.12 -11.41
C TYR A 29 1.64 7.10 -11.57
N THR A 30 2.68 6.72 -12.32
CA THR A 30 3.76 7.65 -12.68
C THR A 30 3.26 8.83 -13.51
N LEU A 31 2.33 8.62 -14.45
CA LEU A 31 1.68 9.72 -15.18
C LEU A 31 0.90 10.63 -14.25
N TYR A 32 0.15 10.07 -13.30
CA TYR A 32 -0.54 10.84 -12.26
C TYR A 32 0.45 11.69 -11.46
N LEU A 33 1.56 11.13 -10.98
CA LEU A 33 2.55 11.87 -10.18
C LEU A 33 3.15 13.05 -10.97
N LYS A 34 3.43 12.85 -12.26
CA LYS A 34 3.93 13.91 -13.15
C LYS A 34 2.95 15.07 -13.31
N TYR A 35 1.65 14.78 -13.32
CA TYR A 35 0.61 15.81 -13.35
C TYR A 35 0.40 16.47 -11.97
N ALA A 36 0.51 15.69 -10.90
CA ALA A 36 0.29 16.13 -9.53
C ALA A 36 1.39 17.07 -9.01
N GLU A 37 2.60 17.02 -9.56
CA GLU A 37 3.75 17.84 -9.15
C GLU A 37 3.48 19.36 -9.15
N HIS A 38 2.57 19.83 -10.03
CA HIS A 38 2.17 21.24 -10.14
C HIS A 38 0.77 21.51 -9.54
N GLY A 39 0.24 20.54 -8.79
CA GLY A 39 -1.10 20.61 -8.22
C GLY A 39 -1.18 21.41 -6.92
N VAL A 40 -2.42 21.70 -6.50
CA VAL A 40 -2.72 22.42 -5.25
C VAL A 40 -2.27 21.61 -4.01
N TYR A 41 -2.22 20.28 -4.13
CA TYR A 41 -1.84 19.38 -3.04
C TYR A 41 -0.40 18.92 -3.19
N TYR A 42 0.53 19.65 -2.56
CA TYR A 42 1.93 19.25 -2.48
C TYR A 42 2.14 18.12 -1.45
N PRO A 43 3.01 17.13 -1.69
CA PRO A 43 3.73 16.86 -2.95
C PRO A 43 2.85 16.17 -4.01
N ASP A 44 1.83 15.43 -3.57
CA ASP A 44 0.73 14.94 -4.39
C ASP A 44 -0.51 14.74 -3.48
N PHE A 45 -1.69 14.57 -4.08
CA PHE A 45 -2.94 14.44 -3.34
C PHE A 45 -2.94 13.28 -2.33
N PHE A 46 -2.48 12.08 -2.71
CA PHE A 46 -2.51 10.91 -1.84
C PHE A 46 -1.52 11.05 -0.69
N THR A 47 -0.30 11.52 -0.96
CA THR A 47 0.70 11.75 0.09
C THR A 47 0.25 12.83 1.07
N ASN A 48 -0.33 13.93 0.56
CA ASN A 48 -0.90 15.00 1.39
C ASN A 48 -2.03 14.48 2.29
N LEU A 49 -2.95 13.70 1.71
CA LEU A 49 -4.11 13.14 2.40
C LEU A 49 -3.69 12.13 3.47
N VAL A 50 -2.80 11.19 3.15
CA VAL A 50 -2.29 10.19 4.10
C VAL A 50 -1.58 10.86 5.26
N ALA A 51 -0.77 11.89 5.00
CA ALA A 51 -0.09 12.63 6.06
C ALA A 51 -1.08 13.32 7.01
N LYS A 52 -2.13 13.96 6.47
CA LYS A 52 -3.20 14.59 7.26
C LYS A 52 -4.00 13.60 8.07
N GLN A 53 -4.39 12.47 7.49
CA GLN A 53 -5.14 11.43 8.21
C GLN A 53 -4.29 10.76 9.29
N SER A 54 -3.00 10.54 9.03
CA SER A 54 -2.06 10.03 10.03
C SER A 54 -1.91 11.01 11.18
N ASN A 55 -1.84 12.31 10.89
CA ASN A 55 -1.83 13.35 11.92
C ASN A 55 -3.13 13.40 12.74
N ALA A 56 -4.28 13.20 12.11
CA ALA A 56 -5.56 13.11 12.82
C ALA A 56 -5.58 11.94 13.80
N VAL A 57 -4.99 10.79 13.43
CA VAL A 57 -4.80 9.67 14.36
C VAL A 57 -3.86 10.05 15.49
N ILE A 58 -2.72 10.68 15.22
CA ILE A 58 -1.77 11.15 16.25
C ILE A 58 -2.48 12.07 17.27
N GLN A 59 -3.28 13.02 16.79
CA GLN A 59 -4.08 13.90 17.64
C GLN A 59 -5.14 13.14 18.45
N ALA A 60 -5.78 12.13 17.86
CA ALA A 60 -6.72 11.27 18.58
C ALA A 60 -6.07 10.46 19.72
N PHE A 61 -4.77 10.18 19.63
CA PHE A 61 -3.98 9.59 20.72
C PHE A 61 -3.54 10.61 21.79
N GLY A 62 -3.93 11.88 21.67
CA GLY A 62 -3.66 12.93 22.67
C GLY A 62 -2.37 13.73 22.45
N TYR A 63 -1.72 13.58 21.30
CA TYR A 63 -0.49 14.32 20.97
C TYR A 63 -0.83 15.61 20.21
N ASN A 64 -0.04 16.68 20.44
CA ASN A 64 -0.13 17.90 19.64
C ASN A 64 0.59 17.71 18.29
N GLY A 65 -0.05 16.95 17.41
CA GLY A 65 0.45 16.60 16.08
C GLY A 65 0.21 17.71 15.06
N VAL A 66 1.24 18.11 14.32
CA VAL A 66 1.15 19.05 13.19
C VAL A 66 1.72 18.41 11.94
N VAL A 67 1.05 18.64 10.80
CA VAL A 67 1.53 18.21 9.49
C VAL A 67 1.55 19.40 8.53
N LYS A 68 2.67 19.56 7.82
CA LYS A 68 2.83 20.64 6.84
C LYS A 68 3.72 20.21 5.67
N PRO A 69 3.51 20.76 4.46
CA PRO A 69 4.43 20.56 3.35
C PRO A 69 5.77 21.22 3.68
N GLU A 70 6.88 20.53 3.37
CA GLU A 70 8.23 21.05 3.61
C GLU A 70 8.85 21.58 2.31
N PRO A 71 9.50 22.77 2.32
CA PRO A 71 10.13 23.33 1.12
C PRO A 71 11.43 22.61 0.73
N THR A 72 11.97 21.78 1.62
CA THR A 72 13.24 21.07 1.43
C THR A 72 13.11 19.83 0.54
N GLY A 73 11.90 19.42 0.17
CA GLY A 73 11.68 18.33 -0.78
C GLY A 73 10.22 17.88 -0.88
N PRO A 74 9.91 16.92 -1.78
CA PRO A 74 8.55 16.48 -2.08
C PRO A 74 7.99 15.54 -1.00
N PHE A 75 7.77 16.07 0.20
CA PHE A 75 7.22 15.34 1.34
C PHE A 75 6.41 16.24 2.28
N MET A 76 5.57 15.59 3.09
CA MET A 76 4.90 16.22 4.23
C MET A 76 5.68 15.91 5.51
N GLY A 77 6.00 16.92 6.30
CA GLY A 77 6.63 16.75 7.61
C GLY A 77 5.60 16.50 8.71
N LEU A 78 5.83 15.51 9.56
CA LEU A 78 5.06 15.23 10.77
C LEU A 78 5.82 15.67 12.02
N TYR A 79 5.13 16.44 12.86
CA TYR A 79 5.66 17.06 14.06
C TYR A 79 4.80 16.71 15.28
N ILE A 80 5.44 16.53 16.44
CA ILE A 80 4.75 16.48 17.74
C ILE A 80 5.45 17.48 18.66
N ASN A 81 4.70 18.41 19.25
CA ASN A 81 5.27 19.47 20.12
C ASN A 81 6.44 20.21 19.45
N ASP A 82 6.26 20.59 18.17
CA ASP A 82 7.25 21.25 17.31
C ASP A 82 8.54 20.45 16.99
N VAL A 83 8.63 19.20 17.44
CA VAL A 83 9.73 18.29 17.09
C VAL A 83 9.41 17.58 15.78
N PHE A 84 10.33 17.66 14.82
CA PHE A 84 10.23 16.94 13.55
C PHE A 84 10.56 15.45 13.74
N LEU A 85 9.65 14.56 13.33
CA LEU A 85 9.76 13.13 13.62
C LEU A 85 9.73 12.25 12.38
N ALA A 86 8.92 12.58 11.38
CA ALA A 86 8.78 11.73 10.20
C ALA A 86 8.54 12.53 8.91
N ARG A 87 9.02 11.96 7.80
CA ARG A 87 8.75 12.40 6.43
C ARG A 87 7.73 11.45 5.80
N VAL A 88 6.61 11.99 5.35
CA VAL A 88 5.65 11.24 4.52
C VAL A 88 5.94 11.56 3.06
N VAL A 89 6.59 10.62 2.38
CA VAL A 89 6.91 10.66 0.95
C VAL A 89 5.91 9.81 0.15
N GLU A 90 5.98 9.87 -1.18
CA GLU A 90 5.21 9.03 -2.11
C GLU A 90 5.26 7.54 -1.71
N GLY A 91 6.46 6.99 -1.45
CA GLY A 91 6.62 5.60 -1.04
C GLY A 91 5.92 5.22 0.28
N CYS A 92 5.46 6.20 1.07
CA CYS A 92 4.71 5.97 2.31
C CYS A 92 3.18 6.07 2.13
N ASN A 93 2.66 6.46 0.97
CA ASN A 93 1.21 6.66 0.78
C ASN A 93 0.42 5.36 0.48
N ALA A 94 1.12 4.22 0.43
CA ALA A 94 0.62 2.87 0.14
C ALA A 94 0.14 2.58 -1.30
N ILE A 95 0.14 3.54 -2.22
CA ILE A 95 -0.38 3.34 -3.58
C ILE A 95 0.41 2.27 -4.34
N SER A 96 1.75 2.30 -4.28
CA SER A 96 2.60 1.28 -4.91
C SER A 96 2.31 -0.15 -4.39
N ILE A 97 2.00 -0.28 -3.10
CA ILE A 97 1.65 -1.55 -2.46
C ILE A 97 0.24 -1.99 -2.86
N ILE A 98 -0.70 -1.05 -2.96
CA ILE A 98 -2.05 -1.29 -3.47
C ILE A 98 -2.00 -1.77 -4.93
N ILE A 99 -1.18 -1.15 -5.78
CA ILE A 99 -0.99 -1.56 -7.18
C ILE A 99 -0.49 -3.00 -7.26
N LEU A 100 0.53 -3.34 -6.46
CA LEU A 100 1.06 -4.70 -6.37
C LEU A 100 -0.01 -5.70 -5.92
N PHE A 101 -0.79 -5.35 -4.90
CA PHE A 101 -1.89 -6.17 -4.40
C PHE A 101 -2.94 -6.40 -5.49
N VAL A 102 -3.41 -5.35 -6.16
CA VAL A 102 -4.44 -5.43 -7.20
C VAL A 102 -3.97 -6.26 -8.39
N ALA A 103 -2.73 -6.05 -8.85
CA ALA A 103 -2.16 -6.83 -9.94
C ALA A 103 -2.15 -8.34 -9.65
N PHE A 104 -1.80 -8.72 -8.41
CA PHE A 104 -1.86 -10.12 -7.97
C PHE A 104 -3.29 -10.67 -7.98
N ILE A 105 -4.25 -9.95 -7.41
CA ILE A 105 -5.63 -10.43 -7.34
C ILE A 105 -6.25 -10.58 -8.74
N ILE A 106 -5.98 -9.64 -9.65
CA ILE A 106 -6.43 -9.70 -11.05
C ILE A 106 -5.87 -10.93 -11.76
N SER A 107 -4.60 -11.28 -11.54
CA SER A 107 -3.96 -12.45 -12.18
C SER A 107 -4.58 -13.81 -11.79
N PHE A 108 -5.34 -13.87 -10.69
CA PHE A 108 -6.07 -15.06 -10.23
C PHE A 108 -7.59 -14.97 -10.42
N THR A 109 -8.08 -13.98 -11.15
CA THR A 109 -9.52 -13.70 -11.23
C THR A 109 -10.26 -14.69 -12.11
N GLN A 110 -11.25 -15.37 -11.52
CA GLN A 110 -12.21 -16.22 -12.22
C GLN A 110 -13.65 -15.64 -12.21
N LYS A 111 -14.00 -14.82 -11.21
CA LYS A 111 -15.36 -14.26 -11.03
C LYS A 111 -15.32 -12.77 -10.71
N PHE A 112 -15.71 -11.94 -11.67
CA PHE A 112 -15.59 -10.48 -11.63
C PHE A 112 -16.15 -9.82 -10.36
N LYS A 113 -17.40 -10.11 -9.97
CA LYS A 113 -18.05 -9.47 -8.80
C LYS A 113 -17.32 -9.73 -7.48
N LYS A 114 -16.90 -10.98 -7.24
CA LYS A 114 -16.22 -11.36 -5.99
C LYS A 114 -14.81 -10.78 -5.93
N THR A 115 -14.11 -10.80 -7.05
CA THR A 115 -12.80 -10.16 -7.18
C THR A 115 -12.90 -8.69 -6.85
N LEU A 116 -13.85 -7.97 -7.45
CA LEU A 116 -13.97 -6.53 -7.26
C LEU A 116 -14.24 -6.16 -5.80
N LEU A 117 -15.16 -6.88 -5.13
CA LEU A 117 -15.43 -6.68 -3.70
C LEU A 117 -14.18 -6.94 -2.84
N PHE A 118 -13.44 -8.00 -3.15
CA PHE A 118 -12.21 -8.33 -2.43
C PHE A 118 -11.10 -7.28 -2.65
N ILE A 119 -10.99 -6.77 -3.87
CA ILE A 119 -10.07 -5.66 -4.19
C ILE A 119 -10.42 -4.44 -3.35
N PHE A 120 -11.67 -3.99 -3.36
CA PHE A 120 -12.06 -2.80 -2.59
C PHE A 120 -11.85 -2.96 -1.08
N ALA A 121 -12.22 -4.11 -0.52
CA ALA A 121 -11.99 -4.41 0.89
C ALA A 121 -10.50 -4.45 1.23
N GLY A 122 -9.69 -5.08 0.37
CA GLY A 122 -8.23 -5.15 0.54
C GLY A 122 -7.55 -3.78 0.45
N ILE A 123 -7.95 -2.95 -0.53
CA ILE A 123 -7.46 -1.57 -0.66
C ILE A 123 -7.77 -0.77 0.60
N ALA A 124 -9.03 -0.81 1.07
CA ALA A 124 -9.45 -0.08 2.26
C ALA A 124 -8.65 -0.52 3.50
N LEU A 125 -8.45 -1.83 3.68
CA LEU A 125 -7.68 -2.36 4.80
C LEU A 125 -6.20 -1.98 4.71
N ILE A 126 -5.58 -2.10 3.53
CA ILE A 126 -4.18 -1.73 3.32
C ILE A 126 -3.96 -0.25 3.63
N TYR A 127 -4.86 0.60 3.13
CA TYR A 127 -4.82 2.05 3.34
C TYR A 127 -4.98 2.41 4.83
N ALA A 128 -5.96 1.81 5.52
CA ALA A 128 -6.19 2.05 6.94
C ALA A 128 -4.98 1.66 7.80
N VAL A 129 -4.42 0.47 7.57
CA VAL A 129 -3.22 0.01 8.29
C VAL A 129 -2.02 0.88 7.96
N ASN A 130 -1.89 1.42 6.75
CA ASN A 130 -0.83 2.36 6.42
C ASN A 130 -0.91 3.68 7.20
N ILE A 131 -2.11 4.24 7.37
CA ILE A 131 -2.31 5.44 8.21
C ILE A 131 -1.90 5.15 9.66
N LEU A 132 -2.38 4.03 10.20
CA LEU A 132 -2.02 3.60 11.56
C LEU A 132 -0.51 3.38 11.71
N ARG A 133 0.14 2.77 10.71
CA ARG A 133 1.58 2.55 10.65
C ARG A 133 2.35 3.88 10.78
N ILE A 134 1.98 4.90 10.01
CA ILE A 134 2.65 6.21 10.03
C ILE A 134 2.42 6.90 11.38
N ALA A 135 1.18 6.89 11.89
CA ALA A 135 0.85 7.50 13.17
C ALA A 135 1.62 6.85 14.33
N LEU A 136 1.58 5.51 14.42
CA LEU A 136 2.27 4.75 15.47
C LEU A 136 3.79 4.88 15.37
N LEU A 137 4.35 4.90 14.15
CA LEU A 137 5.78 5.18 13.97
C LEU A 137 6.13 6.55 14.52
N THR A 138 5.38 7.59 14.15
CA THR A 138 5.67 8.96 14.59
C THR A 138 5.61 9.09 16.11
N ILE A 139 4.61 8.48 16.76
CA ILE A 139 4.49 8.45 18.22
C ILE A 139 5.64 7.64 18.84
N ALA A 140 6.01 6.49 18.27
CA ALA A 140 7.10 5.68 18.77
C ALA A 140 8.44 6.43 18.69
N LEU A 141 8.72 7.13 17.58
CA LEU A 141 9.92 7.94 17.42
C LEU A 141 9.98 9.12 18.40
N TYR A 142 8.83 9.65 18.83
CA TYR A 142 8.77 10.72 19.80
C TYR A 142 9.28 10.27 21.19
N HIS A 143 8.96 9.04 21.61
CA HIS A 143 9.37 8.50 22.91
C HIS A 143 10.67 7.70 22.87
N TYR A 144 10.96 7.07 21.73
CA TYR A 144 12.03 6.09 21.55
C TYR A 144 12.86 6.38 20.28
N PRO A 145 13.46 7.58 20.16
CA PRO A 145 14.21 7.97 18.97
C PRO A 145 15.41 7.06 18.66
N GLU A 146 15.97 6.37 19.66
CA GLU A 146 17.08 5.43 19.49
C GLU A 146 16.72 4.19 18.65
N TYR A 147 15.43 3.86 18.51
CA TYR A 147 14.96 2.72 17.71
C TYR A 147 14.54 3.11 16.29
N THR A 148 14.87 4.32 15.83
CA THR A 148 14.43 4.85 14.54
C THR A 148 14.69 3.88 13.37
N ASP A 149 15.93 3.42 13.23
CA ASP A 149 16.32 2.55 12.11
C ASP A 149 15.61 1.20 12.17
N PHE A 150 15.54 0.60 13.36
CA PHE A 150 14.88 -0.69 13.55
C PHE A 150 13.37 -0.63 13.23
N LEU A 151 12.70 0.40 13.74
CA LEU A 151 11.27 0.61 13.50
C LEU A 151 11.01 0.88 12.02
N HIS A 152 11.71 1.84 11.43
CA HIS A 152 11.44 2.31 10.07
C HIS A 152 11.84 1.30 8.99
N GLN A 153 12.96 0.59 9.16
CA GLN A 153 13.49 -0.32 8.13
C GLN A 153 12.94 -1.75 8.25
N ILE A 154 12.52 -2.18 9.45
CA ILE A 154 12.17 -3.59 9.69
C ILE A 154 10.70 -3.73 10.07
N VAL A 155 10.32 -3.22 11.24
CA VAL A 155 9.00 -3.50 11.85
C VAL A 155 7.88 -3.00 10.97
N PHE A 156 7.91 -1.71 10.62
CA PHE A 156 6.80 -1.09 9.93
C PHE A 156 6.65 -1.55 8.46
N PRO A 157 7.72 -1.79 7.68
CA PRO A 157 7.59 -2.48 6.39
C PRO A 157 7.04 -3.89 6.54
N ALA A 158 7.52 -4.68 7.52
CA ALA A 158 7.06 -6.05 7.74
C ALA A 158 5.55 -6.14 8.01
N ILE A 159 4.97 -5.18 8.74
CA ILE A 159 3.52 -5.11 9.00
C ILE A 159 2.73 -5.02 7.69
N ILE A 160 3.09 -4.09 6.80
CA ILE A 160 2.34 -3.90 5.55
C ILE A 160 2.55 -5.06 4.58
N TYR A 161 3.79 -5.49 4.37
CA TYR A 161 4.06 -6.62 3.47
C TYR A 161 3.48 -7.94 4.01
N GLY A 162 3.53 -8.15 5.33
CA GLY A 162 2.90 -9.29 5.99
C GLY A 162 1.38 -9.30 5.79
N MET A 163 0.71 -8.17 5.95
CA MET A 163 -0.72 -8.05 5.68
C MET A 163 -1.07 -8.34 4.22
N VAL A 164 -0.33 -7.77 3.25
CA VAL A 164 -0.56 -8.04 1.83
C VAL A 164 -0.42 -9.52 1.52
N PHE A 165 0.63 -10.16 2.06
CA PHE A 165 0.85 -11.58 1.93
C PHE A 165 -0.30 -12.41 2.53
N LEU A 166 -0.80 -12.04 3.72
CA LEU A 166 -1.96 -12.70 4.33
C LEU A 166 -3.23 -12.54 3.49
N LEU A 167 -3.48 -11.36 2.92
CA LEU A 167 -4.60 -11.12 2.01
C LEU A 167 -4.49 -11.98 0.76
N TRP A 168 -3.29 -12.13 0.19
CA TRP A 168 -3.05 -13.04 -0.94
C TRP A 168 -3.31 -14.50 -0.57
N LEU A 169 -2.80 -14.96 0.57
CA LEU A 169 -3.06 -16.32 1.04
C LEU A 169 -4.55 -16.58 1.24
N PHE A 170 -5.26 -15.63 1.85
CA PHE A 170 -6.70 -15.73 2.05
C PHE A 170 -7.45 -15.82 0.72
N TRP A 171 -7.11 -14.96 -0.25
CA TRP A 171 -7.69 -15.00 -1.59
C TRP A 171 -7.46 -16.36 -2.28
N VAL A 172 -6.20 -16.80 -2.35
CA VAL A 172 -5.81 -18.04 -3.04
C VAL A 172 -6.44 -19.28 -2.37
N ARG A 173 -6.53 -19.32 -1.04
CA ARG A 173 -7.19 -20.42 -0.32
C ARG A 173 -8.67 -20.50 -0.65
N ASN A 174 -9.38 -19.36 -0.67
CA ASN A 174 -10.81 -19.32 -0.98
C ASN A 174 -11.12 -19.72 -2.44
N LEU A 175 -10.18 -19.52 -3.38
CA LEU A 175 -10.29 -20.04 -4.73
C LEU A 175 -10.24 -21.58 -4.78
N LYS A 176 -9.33 -22.19 -4.00
CA LYS A 176 -9.13 -23.66 -3.98
C LYS A 176 -10.29 -24.42 -3.34
N VAL A 177 -10.83 -23.92 -2.24
CA VAL A 177 -11.95 -24.56 -1.52
C VAL A 177 -13.18 -24.71 -2.42
N LYS A 178 -13.45 -23.72 -3.27
CA LYS A 178 -14.62 -23.75 -4.15
C LYS A 178 -14.49 -24.68 -5.36
N SER A 179 -13.27 -25.00 -5.80
CA SER A 179 -13.02 -25.94 -6.89
C SER A 179 -13.40 -27.38 -6.51
N ARG A 180 -13.24 -27.77 -5.23
CA ARG A 180 -13.63 -29.11 -4.74
C ARG A 180 -15.15 -29.31 -4.67
N ASN A 181 -15.90 -28.30 -4.25
CA ASN A 181 -17.35 -28.43 -3.99
C ASN A 181 -18.23 -28.30 -5.24
N THR A 182 -17.67 -28.35 -6.45
CA THR A 182 -18.42 -28.32 -7.73
C THR A 182 -18.33 -29.62 -8.51
N ASN A 183 -17.69 -30.65 -7.95
CA ASN A 183 -17.49 -31.96 -8.59
C ASN A 183 -18.07 -33.13 -7.77
N GLU A 184 -19.01 -32.87 -6.85
CA GLU A 184 -19.78 -33.91 -6.15
C GLU A 184 -21.27 -33.78 -6.50
#